data_AF-A0A358U3T4-F1
#
_entry.id   AF-A0A358U3T4-F1
#
_cell.length_a   1.000
_cell.length_b   1.000
_cell.length_c   1.000
_cell.angle_alpha   90.00
_cell.angle_beta   90.00
_cell.angle_gamma   90.00
#
_symmetry.space_group_name_H-M   'P 1'
#
loop_
_entity.id
_entity.type
_entity.pdbx_description
1 polymer ?
#
loop_
_entity_poly.entity_id
_entity_poly.type
_entity_poly.pdbx_seq_one_letter_code
_entity_poly.pdbx_strand_id
1 'polypeptide(L)'
;METYSVKVGTEGEIILPSELRKLFGLVAEDTLDLCVDSEGKVFVRTAERSVQPLSDFFEDLIINDLLAKGCRGDCLKKQLLDCKLKLSSVLDRLSEDAYRAYKNGQSIKCWDTQALAPMGIQKDNNALFDVMLTTRGVHDLVVLRKAELREIPAVFKCLEQDPYGFKRLRGPHYETYRVSFRSGTKEYRVIYTVFAAEKLIVVTMVGARKAIYERLQKDFSF
;
A
#
# COMPACT_ATOMS: atom_id res chain seq x y z
N MET A 1 11.28 3.02 24.94
CA MET A 1 12.48 3.25 24.11
C MET A 1 13.29 1.97 24.19
N GLU A 2 13.46 1.29 23.06
CA GLU A 2 14.26 0.07 22.99
C GLU A 2 15.68 0.44 22.57
N THR A 3 16.68 -0.14 23.23
CA THR A 3 18.10 0.09 22.95
C THR A 3 18.71 -1.21 22.48
N TYR A 4 19.39 -1.14 21.33
CA TYR A 4 20.04 -2.28 20.72
C TYR A 4 21.55 -2.01 20.63
N SER A 5 22.35 -2.93 21.14
CA SER A 5 23.81 -2.86 21.01
C SER A 5 24.23 -3.37 19.64
N VAL A 6 24.92 -2.53 18.87
CA VAL A 6 25.54 -2.92 17.59
C VAL A 6 27.05 -3.06 17.78
N LYS A 7 27.68 -3.92 16.97
CA LYS A 7 29.14 -4.10 16.99
C LYS A 7 29.75 -3.46 15.75
N VAL A 8 30.96 -2.91 15.89
CA VAL A 8 31.78 -2.50 14.75
C VAL A 8 32.66 -3.67 14.36
N GLY A 9 32.62 -4.05 13.09
CA GLY A 9 33.43 -5.07 12.46
C GLY A 9 34.87 -4.62 12.26
N THR A 10 35.68 -5.49 11.66
CA THR A 10 37.13 -5.27 11.50
C THR A 10 37.47 -4.22 10.45
N GLU A 11 36.56 -3.94 9.52
CA GLU A 11 36.75 -2.95 8.45
C GLU A 11 35.88 -1.70 8.65
N GLY A 12 35.38 -1.47 9.87
CA GLY A 12 34.48 -0.36 10.18
C GLY A 12 33.01 -0.63 9.85
N GLU A 13 32.65 -1.88 9.52
CA GLU A 13 31.27 -2.27 9.24
C GLU A 13 30.42 -2.23 10.51
N ILE A 14 29.13 -1.86 10.41
CA ILE A 14 28.20 -1.98 11.55
C ILE A 14 27.45 -3.31 11.45
N ILE A 15 27.68 -4.20 12.40
CA ILE A 15 27.03 -5.50 12.47
C ILE A 15 25.71 -5.35 13.23
N LEU A 16 24.60 -5.45 12.49
CA LEU A 16 23.26 -5.41 13.07
C LEU A 16 22.88 -6.75 13.73
N PRO A 17 22.38 -6.74 14.98
CA PRO A 17 21.74 -7.89 15.61
C PRO A 17 20.66 -8.51 14.74
N SER A 18 20.39 -9.81 14.93
CA SER A 18 19.38 -10.53 14.13
C SER A 18 17.97 -9.97 14.35
N GLU A 19 17.74 -9.45 15.55
CA GLU A 19 16.53 -8.82 16.02
C GLU A 19 16.28 -7.52 15.25
N LEU A 20 17.30 -6.66 15.14
CA LEU A 20 17.22 -5.42 14.36
C LEU A 20 17.08 -5.71 12.87
N ARG A 21 17.79 -6.71 12.34
CA ARG A 21 17.64 -7.12 10.94
C ARG A 21 16.20 -7.57 10.63
N LYS A 22 15.58 -8.34 11.52
CA LYS A 22 14.17 -8.74 11.39
C LYS A 22 13.22 -7.56 11.55
N LEU A 23 13.47 -6.68 12.52
CA LEU A 23 12.65 -5.49 12.77
C LEU A 23 12.61 -4.57 11.55
N PHE A 24 13.77 -4.39 10.89
CA PHE A 24 13.91 -3.57 9.69
C PHE A 24 13.72 -4.34 8.38
N GLY A 25 13.51 -5.66 8.42
CA GLY A 25 13.31 -6.48 7.23
C GLY A 25 14.53 -6.60 6.31
N LEU A 26 15.74 -6.40 6.83
CA LEU A 26 16.98 -6.32 6.05
C LEU A 26 17.46 -7.67 5.55
N VAL A 27 17.92 -7.70 4.30
CA VAL A 27 18.62 -8.84 3.68
C VAL A 27 20.09 -8.51 3.41
N ALA A 28 20.88 -9.53 3.05
CA ALA A 28 22.28 -9.31 2.69
C ALA A 28 22.35 -8.39 1.45
N GLU A 29 23.37 -7.51 1.42
CA GLU A 29 23.57 -6.46 0.39
C GLU A 29 22.59 -5.26 0.45
N ASP A 30 21.68 -5.20 1.43
CA ASP A 30 20.86 -4.00 1.62
C ASP A 30 21.72 -2.81 2.07
N THR A 31 21.57 -1.67 1.39
CA THR A 31 22.25 -0.43 1.75
C THR A 31 21.44 0.36 2.80
N LEU A 32 22.11 0.85 3.84
CA LEU A 32 21.53 1.68 4.89
C LEU A 32 22.18 3.07 4.91
N ASP A 33 21.35 4.09 4.93
CA ASP A 33 21.70 5.48 5.20
C ASP A 33 21.71 5.72 6.72
N LEU A 34 22.82 6.27 7.22
CA LEU A 34 22.95 6.79 8.57
C LEU A 34 22.82 8.31 8.50
N CYS A 35 21.75 8.86 9.06
CA CYS A 35 21.53 10.31 9.14
C CYS A 35 21.74 10.79 10.57
N VAL A 36 22.46 11.89 10.75
CA VAL A 36 22.65 12.53 12.06
C VAL A 36 21.94 13.87 12.03
N ASP A 37 21.02 14.11 12.96
CA ASP A 37 20.34 15.40 13.07
C ASP A 37 21.18 16.45 13.83
N SER A 38 20.65 17.66 13.91
CA SER A 38 21.28 18.79 14.62
C SER A 38 21.39 18.59 16.14
N GLU A 39 20.73 17.58 16.71
CA GLU A 39 20.80 17.21 18.13
C GLU A 39 21.75 16.03 18.37
N GLY A 40 22.39 15.50 17.33
CA GLY A 40 23.29 14.35 17.40
C GLY A 40 22.57 13.00 17.45
N LYS A 41 21.26 12.93 17.16
CA LYS A 41 20.53 11.66 17.06
C LYS A 41 20.84 11.00 15.72
N VAL A 42 21.18 9.71 15.79
CA VAL A 42 21.44 8.88 14.62
C VAL A 42 20.17 8.15 14.21
N PHE A 43 19.74 8.38 12.98
CA PHE A 43 18.64 7.66 12.32
C PHE A 43 19.21 6.71 11.30
N VAL A 44 18.72 5.47 11.31
CA VAL A 44 19.04 4.47 10.29
C VAL A 44 17.83 4.39 9.36
N ARG A 45 18.03 4.62 8.07
CA ARG A 45 17.02 4.40 7.02
C ARG A 45 17.63 3.56 5.92
N THR A 46 16.86 2.79 5.18
CA THR A 46 17.40 2.04 4.03
C THR A 46 17.73 3.03 2.91
N ALA A 47 18.99 3.05 2.45
CA ALA A 47 19.49 3.98 1.42
C ALA A 47 18.77 3.78 0.07
N GLU A 48 18.26 2.57 -0.15
CA GLU A 48 17.18 2.31 -1.10
C GLU A 48 16.07 1.55 -0.38
N ARG A 49 14.86 2.09 -0.48
CA ARG A 49 13.55 1.48 -0.16
C ARG A 49 13.62 -0.05 -0.02
N SER A 50 13.84 -0.58 1.19
CA SER A 50 13.69 -2.03 1.44
C SER A 50 12.20 -2.38 1.44
N VAL A 51 11.70 -2.49 0.22
CA VAL A 51 10.35 -2.79 -0.19
C VAL A 51 10.45 -4.20 -0.74
N GLN A 52 10.05 -5.20 0.05
CA GLN A 52 10.01 -6.57 -0.47
C GLN A 52 9.22 -6.59 -1.80
N PRO A 53 9.45 -7.54 -2.72
CA PRO A 53 8.66 -7.59 -3.96
C PRO A 53 7.17 -7.74 -3.61
N LEU A 54 6.27 -7.06 -4.34
CA LEU A 54 4.82 -7.19 -4.13
C LEU A 54 4.44 -8.69 -4.07
N SER A 55 4.17 -9.23 -2.87
CA SER A 55 4.04 -10.69 -2.74
C SER A 55 2.66 -11.15 -3.22
N ASP A 56 2.66 -11.91 -4.31
CA ASP A 56 1.60 -12.77 -4.83
C ASP A 56 0.29 -12.08 -5.26
N PHE A 57 0.08 -10.80 -4.96
CA PHE A 57 -1.22 -10.17 -5.23
C PHE A 57 -1.50 -9.98 -6.71
N PHE A 58 -0.49 -9.68 -7.53
CA PHE A 58 -0.64 -9.58 -8.98
C PHE A 58 0.26 -10.57 -9.73
N GLU A 59 0.88 -11.52 -9.03
CA GLU A 59 1.94 -12.36 -9.60
C GLU A 59 1.49 -13.18 -10.80
N ASP A 60 0.32 -13.81 -10.73
CA ASP A 60 -0.29 -14.52 -11.86
C ASP A 60 -0.52 -13.59 -13.07
N LEU A 61 -1.00 -12.37 -12.84
CA LEU A 61 -1.20 -11.37 -13.91
C LEU A 61 0.13 -10.92 -14.52
N ILE A 62 1.15 -10.70 -13.70
CA ILE A 62 2.51 -10.34 -14.15
C ILE A 62 3.10 -11.48 -14.97
N ILE A 63 3.04 -12.71 -14.46
CA ILE A 63 3.55 -13.90 -15.15
C ILE A 63 2.86 -14.06 -16.51
N ASN A 64 1.53 -13.95 -16.55
CA ASN A 64 0.77 -14.08 -17.80
C ASN A 64 1.18 -13.01 -18.82
N ASP A 65 1.35 -11.75 -18.42
CA ASP A 65 1.81 -10.68 -19.30
C ASP A 65 3.24 -10.91 -19.82
N LEU A 66 4.14 -11.36 -18.95
CA LEU A 66 5.54 -11.62 -19.31
C LEU A 66 5.65 -12.83 -20.25
N LEU A 67 4.88 -13.88 -20.01
CA LEU A 67 4.78 -15.04 -20.90
C LEU A 67 4.22 -14.63 -22.28
N ALA A 68 3.20 -13.77 -22.31
CA ALA A 68 2.65 -13.23 -23.56
C ALA A 68 3.67 -12.39 -24.35
N LYS A 69 4.63 -11.76 -23.66
CA LYS A 69 5.79 -11.06 -24.26
C LYS A 69 6.95 -12.00 -24.63
N GLY A 70 6.79 -13.31 -24.46
CA GLY A 70 7.81 -14.30 -24.79
C GLY A 70 8.90 -14.50 -23.73
N CYS A 71 8.78 -13.91 -22.54
CA CYS A 71 9.76 -14.08 -21.46
C CYS A 71 9.69 -15.50 -20.88
N ARG A 72 10.84 -16.18 -20.72
CA ARG A 72 10.93 -17.53 -20.15
C ARG A 72 12.20 -17.69 -19.31
N GLY A 73 12.26 -18.78 -18.52
CA GLY A 73 13.44 -19.14 -17.73
C GLY A 73 13.87 -18.02 -16.78
N ASP A 74 15.17 -17.73 -16.73
CA ASP A 74 15.71 -16.71 -15.84
C ASP A 74 15.34 -15.28 -16.25
N CYS A 75 15.07 -15.03 -17.54
CA CYS A 75 14.51 -13.76 -18.00
C CYS A 75 13.13 -13.50 -17.36
N LEU A 76 12.28 -14.52 -17.27
CA LEU A 76 10.98 -14.41 -16.61
C LEU A 76 11.12 -14.09 -15.12
N LYS A 77 12.03 -14.77 -14.40
CA LYS A 77 12.27 -14.52 -12.97
C LYS A 77 12.75 -13.09 -12.72
N LYS A 78 13.70 -12.61 -13.52
CA LYS A 78 14.22 -11.25 -13.41
C LYS A 78 13.14 -10.20 -13.70
N GLN A 79 12.42 -10.33 -14.81
CA GLN A 79 11.37 -9.37 -15.16
C GLN A 79 10.18 -9.41 -14.19
N LEU A 80 9.85 -10.58 -13.62
CA LEU A 80 8.84 -10.69 -12.58
C LEU A 80 9.22 -9.87 -11.35
N LEU A 81 10.47 -10.00 -10.89
CA LEU A 81 10.99 -9.21 -9.78
C LEU A 81 10.95 -7.71 -10.09
N ASP A 82 11.45 -7.30 -11.25
CA ASP A 82 11.45 -5.89 -11.69
C ASP A 82 10.02 -5.32 -11.72
N CYS A 83 9.05 -6.07 -12.26
CA CYS A 83 7.65 -5.66 -12.27
C CYS A 83 7.06 -5.55 -10.87
N LYS A 84 7.37 -6.49 -9.97
CA LYS A 84 6.91 -6.44 -8.57
C LYS A 84 7.45 -5.20 -7.85
N LEU A 85 8.73 -4.86 -8.03
CA LEU A 85 9.35 -3.67 -7.45
C LEU A 85 8.73 -2.38 -7.99
N LYS A 86 8.50 -2.31 -9.31
CA LYS A 86 7.82 -1.15 -9.94
C LYS A 86 6.41 -0.95 -9.40
N LEU A 87 5.62 -2.01 -9.25
CA LEU A 87 4.27 -1.91 -8.68
C LEU A 87 4.29 -1.42 -7.24
N SER A 88 5.21 -1.93 -6.42
CA SER A 88 5.36 -1.46 -5.04
C SER A 88 5.71 0.03 -4.99
N SER A 89 6.65 0.48 -5.83
CA SER A 89 7.03 1.90 -5.92
C SER A 89 5.85 2.80 -6.34
N VAL A 90 5.01 2.34 -7.27
CA VAL A 90 3.78 3.07 -7.65
C VAL A 90 2.81 3.15 -6.48
N LEU A 91 2.59 2.06 -5.74
CA LEU A 91 1.72 2.05 -4.56
C LEU A 91 2.23 2.99 -3.47
N ASP A 92 3.55 3.09 -3.29
CA ASP A 92 4.17 4.02 -2.35
C ASP A 92 3.96 5.47 -2.78
N ARG A 93 4.20 5.78 -4.06
CA ARG A 93 3.93 7.12 -4.61
C ARG A 93 2.46 7.50 -4.43
N LEU A 94 1.53 6.59 -4.73
CA LEU A 94 0.10 6.83 -4.56
C LEU A 94 -0.27 7.06 -3.09
N SER A 95 0.38 6.37 -2.16
CA SER A 95 0.18 6.57 -0.73
C SER A 95 0.68 7.93 -0.27
N GLU A 96 1.87 8.33 -0.72
CA GLU A 96 2.46 9.63 -0.40
C GLU A 96 1.64 10.79 -0.98
N ASP A 97 1.24 10.70 -2.25
CA ASP A 97 0.40 11.71 -2.89
C ASP A 97 -0.96 11.83 -2.20
N ALA A 98 -1.54 10.70 -1.79
CA ALA A 98 -2.79 10.66 -1.05
C ALA A 98 -2.67 11.33 0.33
N TYR A 99 -1.57 11.09 1.04
CA TYR A 99 -1.28 11.75 2.32
C TYR A 99 -1.07 13.26 2.16
N ARG A 100 -0.34 13.69 1.13
CA ARG A 100 -0.17 15.12 0.79
C ARG A 100 -1.52 15.78 0.47
N ALA A 101 -2.36 15.12 -0.34
CA ALA A 101 -3.70 15.59 -0.64
C ALA A 101 -4.55 15.75 0.63
N TYR A 102 -4.46 14.82 1.57
CA TYR A 102 -5.10 14.94 2.89
C TYR A 102 -4.61 16.19 3.65
N LYS A 103 -3.30 16.36 3.81
CA LYS A 103 -2.72 17.52 4.52
C LYS A 103 -3.12 18.86 3.89
N ASN A 104 -3.33 18.88 2.57
CA ASN A 104 -3.76 20.05 1.82
C ASN A 104 -5.29 20.25 1.78
N GLY A 105 -6.08 19.41 2.48
CA GLY A 105 -7.55 19.49 2.47
C GLY A 105 -8.19 19.08 1.13
N GLN A 106 -7.47 18.39 0.26
CA GLN A 106 -7.92 17.91 -1.06
C GLN A 106 -8.41 16.46 -1.03
N SER A 107 -8.81 15.98 0.14
CA SER A 107 -9.33 14.63 0.35
C SER A 107 -10.82 14.68 0.68
N ILE A 108 -11.54 13.63 0.30
CA ILE A 108 -12.99 13.55 0.49
C ILE A 108 -13.27 12.47 1.53
N LYS A 109 -14.00 12.79 2.60
CA LYS A 109 -14.40 11.76 3.58
C LYS A 109 -15.28 10.73 2.90
N CYS A 110 -15.11 9.46 3.25
CA CYS A 110 -15.78 8.37 2.55
C CYS A 110 -17.32 8.46 2.58
N TRP A 111 -17.91 9.01 3.64
CA TRP A 111 -19.35 9.20 3.77
C TRP A 111 -19.90 10.43 3.03
N ASP A 112 -19.03 11.39 2.69
CA ASP A 112 -19.43 12.62 1.98
C ASP A 112 -19.45 12.41 0.45
N THR A 113 -19.08 11.21 -0.02
CA THR A 113 -19.07 10.89 -1.45
C THR A 113 -20.49 10.77 -2.02
N GLN A 114 -20.74 11.46 -3.13
CA GLN A 114 -22.03 11.40 -3.84
C GLN A 114 -22.37 9.98 -4.33
N ALA A 115 -21.35 9.11 -4.52
CA ALA A 115 -21.57 7.72 -4.93
C ALA A 115 -22.35 6.90 -3.88
N LEU A 116 -22.22 7.25 -2.59
CA LEU A 116 -22.89 6.55 -1.49
C LEU A 116 -24.10 7.29 -0.93
N ALA A 117 -24.25 8.59 -1.23
CA ALA A 117 -25.38 9.40 -0.78
C ALA A 117 -26.77 8.76 -1.04
N PRO A 118 -27.04 8.12 -2.20
CA PRO A 118 -28.34 7.47 -2.46
C PRO A 118 -28.63 6.24 -1.59
N MET A 119 -27.66 5.76 -0.80
CA MET A 119 -27.83 4.58 0.04
C MET A 119 -28.40 4.89 1.43
N GLY A 120 -28.51 6.19 1.80
CA GLY A 120 -29.14 6.61 3.06
C GLY A 120 -28.42 6.11 4.32
N ILE A 121 -27.12 5.85 4.23
CA ILE A 121 -26.35 5.22 5.30
C ILE A 121 -25.91 6.30 6.28
N GLN A 122 -26.24 6.09 7.55
CA GLN A 122 -25.82 6.99 8.61
C GLN A 122 -24.39 6.68 9.04
N LYS A 123 -23.58 7.73 9.12
CA LYS A 123 -22.23 7.67 9.70
C LYS A 123 -22.32 7.24 11.16
N ASP A 124 -21.44 6.32 11.56
CA ASP A 124 -21.27 5.96 12.95
C ASP A 124 -20.36 6.98 13.64
N ASN A 125 -20.78 7.53 14.78
CA ASN A 125 -20.01 8.57 15.48
C ASN A 125 -18.85 8.02 16.31
N ASN A 126 -18.72 6.70 16.43
CA ASN A 126 -17.69 6.01 17.22
C ASN A 126 -16.52 5.49 16.35
N ALA A 127 -16.16 6.18 15.27
CA ALA A 127 -15.02 5.78 14.42
C ALA A 127 -13.67 5.98 15.15
N LEU A 128 -12.79 4.98 15.08
CA LEU A 128 -11.42 5.06 15.62
C LEU A 128 -10.45 5.69 14.61
N PHE A 129 -10.73 5.52 13.31
CA PHE A 129 -9.96 6.08 12.21
C PHE A 129 -10.85 6.89 11.26
N ASP A 130 -10.31 7.97 10.69
CA ASP A 130 -10.92 8.70 9.60
C ASP A 130 -10.63 8.00 8.26
N VAL A 131 -11.67 7.55 7.55
CA VAL A 131 -11.53 6.96 6.21
C VAL A 131 -11.77 8.03 5.13
N MET A 132 -10.74 8.25 4.32
CA MET A 132 -10.73 9.24 3.26
C MET A 132 -10.51 8.60 1.89
N LEU A 133 -11.05 9.28 0.88
CA LEU A 133 -10.94 8.93 -0.52
C LEU A 133 -10.07 9.97 -1.23
N THR A 134 -9.17 9.48 -2.06
CA THR A 134 -8.56 10.32 -3.10
C THR A 134 -9.58 10.62 -4.19
N THR A 135 -9.34 11.64 -5.02
CA THR A 135 -10.15 11.91 -6.22
C THR A 135 -10.26 10.68 -7.13
N ARG A 136 -9.17 9.90 -7.24
CA ARG A 136 -9.14 8.62 -7.96
C ARG A 136 -10.09 7.60 -7.31
N GLY A 137 -10.04 7.47 -5.98
CA GLY A 137 -10.93 6.61 -5.21
C GLY A 137 -12.41 6.99 -5.37
N VAL A 138 -12.74 8.29 -5.41
CA VAL A 138 -14.11 8.75 -5.69
C VAL A 138 -14.55 8.34 -7.09
N HIS A 139 -13.73 8.60 -8.10
CA HIS A 139 -14.03 8.19 -9.48
C HIS A 139 -14.25 6.67 -9.57
N ASP A 140 -13.44 5.88 -8.87
CA ASP A 140 -13.61 4.43 -8.81
C ASP A 140 -14.96 4.01 -8.25
N LEU A 141 -15.47 4.69 -7.21
CA LEU A 141 -16.81 4.42 -6.69
C LEU A 141 -17.90 4.83 -7.68
N VAL A 142 -17.75 5.96 -8.37
CA VAL A 142 -18.75 6.48 -9.32
C VAL A 142 -18.97 5.53 -10.50
N VAL A 143 -17.93 4.84 -10.98
CA VAL A 143 -18.05 3.91 -12.11
C VAL A 143 -18.59 2.53 -11.73
N LEU A 144 -18.72 2.23 -10.43
CA LEU A 144 -19.31 0.98 -9.97
C LEU A 144 -20.84 1.00 -10.11
N ARG A 145 -21.40 -0.17 -10.45
CA ARG A 145 -22.85 -0.35 -10.48
C ARG A 145 -23.41 -0.36 -9.07
N LYS A 146 -24.70 -0.02 -8.91
CA LYS A 146 -25.39 -0.03 -7.60
C LYS A 146 -25.23 -1.36 -6.84
N ALA A 147 -25.25 -2.50 -7.54
CA ALA A 147 -25.04 -3.82 -6.95
C ALA A 147 -23.61 -4.04 -6.41
N GLU A 148 -22.62 -3.39 -7.01
CA GLU A 148 -21.21 -3.46 -6.62
C GLU A 148 -20.93 -2.53 -5.44
N LEU A 149 -21.61 -1.37 -5.39
CA LEU A 149 -21.52 -0.41 -4.30
C LEU A 149 -22.10 -0.92 -2.97
N ARG A 150 -22.98 -1.93 -2.99
CA ARG A 150 -23.71 -2.40 -1.80
C ARG A 150 -22.80 -2.82 -0.64
N GLU A 151 -21.63 -3.39 -0.96
CA GLU A 151 -20.69 -3.89 0.05
C GLU A 151 -19.72 -2.81 0.56
N ILE A 152 -19.53 -1.71 -0.19
CA ILE A 152 -18.56 -0.66 0.12
C ILE A 152 -18.78 -0.02 1.50
N PRO A 153 -20.01 0.33 1.90
CA PRO A 153 -20.27 0.90 3.23
C PRO A 153 -19.84 0.00 4.37
N ALA A 154 -20.08 -1.32 4.25
CA ALA A 154 -19.64 -2.28 5.27
C ALA A 154 -18.11 -2.31 5.34
N VAL A 155 -17.43 -2.27 4.19
CA VAL A 155 -15.95 -2.17 4.13
C VAL A 155 -15.46 -0.91 4.84
N PHE A 156 -16.03 0.27 4.55
CA PHE A 156 -15.62 1.52 5.19
C PHE A 156 -15.86 1.51 6.70
N LYS A 157 -16.99 0.98 7.15
CA LYS A 157 -17.26 0.82 8.58
C LYS A 157 -16.24 -0.10 9.26
N CYS A 158 -15.85 -1.21 8.62
CA CYS A 158 -14.79 -2.07 9.15
C CYS A 158 -13.45 -1.34 9.22
N LEU A 159 -13.10 -0.57 8.18
CA LEU A 159 -11.87 0.22 8.16
C LEU A 159 -11.82 1.26 9.29
N GLU A 160 -12.93 1.94 9.57
CA GLU A 160 -13.03 2.91 10.67
C GLU A 160 -12.78 2.30 12.06
N GLN A 161 -12.96 0.99 12.22
CA GLN A 161 -12.83 0.27 13.51
C GLN A 161 -11.53 -0.52 13.61
N ASP A 162 -11.19 -1.29 12.60
CA ASP A 162 -9.97 -2.11 12.56
C ASP A 162 -9.40 -2.14 11.13
N PRO A 163 -8.52 -1.19 10.79
CA PRO A 163 -7.87 -1.17 9.48
C PRO A 163 -6.78 -2.22 9.32
N TYR A 164 -6.39 -2.93 10.37
CA TYR A 164 -5.31 -3.92 10.35
C TYR A 164 -5.82 -5.34 10.15
N GLY A 165 -7.12 -5.57 10.36
CA GLY A 165 -7.77 -6.88 10.20
C GLY A 165 -7.78 -7.46 8.78
N PHE A 166 -7.33 -6.70 7.78
CA PHE A 166 -7.28 -7.15 6.39
C PHE A 166 -5.87 -7.54 5.92
N LYS A 167 -5.77 -8.13 4.72
CA LYS A 167 -4.49 -8.65 4.23
C LYS A 167 -3.58 -7.50 3.79
N ARG A 168 -2.44 -7.34 4.46
CA ARG A 168 -1.37 -6.43 4.05
C ARG A 168 -0.83 -6.81 2.67
N LEU A 169 -0.63 -5.82 1.81
CA LEU A 169 0.17 -5.96 0.60
C LEU A 169 1.64 -5.88 1.02
N ARG A 170 2.34 -7.02 0.98
CA ARG A 170 3.77 -7.01 1.23
C ARG A 170 4.44 -6.34 0.06
N GLY A 171 5.38 -5.48 0.38
CA GLY A 171 6.25 -4.85 -0.58
C GLY A 171 6.28 -3.36 -0.40
N PRO A 172 5.21 -2.62 -0.74
CA PRO A 172 5.12 -1.19 -0.47
C PRO A 172 5.68 -0.81 0.91
N HIS A 173 6.45 0.26 0.95
CA HIS A 173 7.01 0.84 2.17
C HIS A 173 5.88 1.25 3.13
N TYR A 174 4.85 1.89 2.61
CA TYR A 174 3.71 2.30 3.41
C TYR A 174 2.89 1.08 3.88
N GLU A 175 2.15 1.26 4.98
CA GLU A 175 1.25 0.23 5.49
C GLU A 175 0.00 0.09 4.60
N THR A 176 0.19 -0.50 3.42
CA THR A 176 -0.85 -0.71 2.41
C THR A 176 -1.50 -2.08 2.57
N TYR A 177 -2.82 -2.11 2.50
CA TYR A 177 -3.65 -3.28 2.72
C TYR A 177 -4.66 -3.44 1.59
N ARG A 178 -5.29 -4.62 1.55
CA ARG A 178 -6.39 -4.91 0.64
C ARG A 178 -7.58 -5.54 1.35
N VAL A 179 -8.77 -5.04 1.03
CA VAL A 179 -10.04 -5.71 1.32
C VAL A 179 -10.50 -6.45 0.08
N SER A 180 -11.05 -7.65 0.25
CA SER A 180 -11.66 -8.43 -0.83
C SER A 180 -13.15 -8.56 -0.55
N PHE A 181 -13.99 -8.22 -1.54
CA PHE A 181 -15.43 -8.41 -1.45
C PHE A 181 -15.97 -8.92 -2.78
N ARG A 182 -17.16 -9.53 -2.75
CA ARG A 182 -17.82 -10.08 -3.95
C ARG A 182 -19.11 -9.32 -4.24
N SER A 183 -19.38 -9.11 -5.52
CA SER A 183 -20.69 -8.67 -6.00
C SER A 183 -21.11 -9.62 -7.12
N GLY A 184 -22.09 -10.48 -6.82
CA GLY A 184 -22.46 -11.60 -7.68
C GLY A 184 -21.29 -12.56 -7.92
N THR A 185 -20.94 -12.78 -9.19
CA THR A 185 -19.82 -13.66 -9.59
C THR A 185 -18.48 -12.94 -9.68
N LYS A 186 -18.45 -11.61 -9.49
CA LYS A 186 -17.25 -10.80 -9.64
C LYS A 186 -16.61 -10.50 -8.28
N GLU A 187 -15.29 -10.46 -8.28
CA GLU A 187 -14.48 -10.16 -7.10
C GLU A 187 -13.86 -8.76 -7.23
N TYR A 188 -14.09 -7.94 -6.21
CA TYR A 188 -13.62 -6.56 -6.13
C TYR A 188 -12.63 -6.41 -4.97
N ARG A 189 -11.88 -5.31 -5.02
CA ARG A 189 -10.84 -4.97 -4.06
C ARG A 189 -10.94 -3.51 -3.67
N VAL A 190 -10.63 -3.23 -2.41
CA VAL A 190 -10.30 -1.89 -1.93
C VAL A 190 -8.84 -1.92 -1.53
N ILE A 191 -8.01 -1.06 -2.12
CA ILE A 191 -6.62 -0.84 -1.69
C ILE A 191 -6.60 0.45 -0.89
N TYR A 192 -5.98 0.39 0.29
CA TYR A 192 -5.88 1.52 1.19
C TYR A 192 -4.56 1.51 1.95
N THR A 193 -4.17 2.67 2.44
CA THR A 193 -2.98 2.84 3.27
C THR A 193 -3.38 3.40 4.63
N VAL A 194 -2.75 2.88 5.69
CA VAL A 194 -2.97 3.32 7.07
C VAL A 194 -1.86 4.29 7.47
N PHE A 195 -2.25 5.46 7.95
CA PHE A 195 -1.38 6.46 8.58
C PHE A 195 -1.74 6.53 10.06
N ALA A 196 -1.09 5.65 10.84
CA ALA A 196 -1.45 5.38 12.23
C ALA A 196 -1.35 6.61 13.14
N ALA A 197 -0.33 7.45 12.92
CA ALA A 197 -0.08 8.64 13.74
C ALA A 197 -1.25 9.64 13.67
N GLU A 198 -1.89 9.77 12.50
CA GLU A 198 -3.05 10.62 12.26
C GLU A 198 -4.39 9.92 12.50
N LYS A 199 -4.39 8.63 12.85
CA LYS A 199 -5.60 7.79 12.81
C LYS A 199 -6.34 7.92 11.47
N LEU A 200 -5.58 7.94 10.37
CA LEU A 200 -6.08 8.18 9.04
C LEU A 200 -5.96 6.91 8.19
N ILE A 201 -6.97 6.67 7.38
CA ILE A 201 -6.98 5.66 6.33
C ILE A 201 -7.27 6.36 5.02
N VAL A 202 -6.42 6.15 4.01
CA VAL A 202 -6.69 6.67 2.68
C VAL A 202 -6.88 5.54 1.69
N VAL A 203 -8.08 5.47 1.12
CA VAL A 203 -8.43 4.54 0.04
C VAL A 203 -7.88 5.09 -1.27
N THR A 204 -6.97 4.35 -1.87
CA THR A 204 -6.26 4.75 -3.09
C THR A 204 -6.94 4.20 -4.34
N MET A 205 -7.51 3.00 -4.28
CA MET A 205 -8.14 2.35 -5.44
C MET A 205 -9.30 1.45 -5.01
N VAL A 206 -10.35 1.42 -5.84
CA VAL A 206 -11.46 0.46 -5.71
C VAL A 206 -11.77 -0.16 -7.06
N GLY A 207 -11.93 -1.48 -7.13
CA GLY A 207 -12.32 -2.11 -8.39
C GLY A 207 -11.98 -3.59 -8.49
N ALA A 208 -12.21 -4.16 -9.67
CA ALA A 208 -11.81 -5.53 -9.98
C ALA A 208 -10.27 -5.65 -9.98
N ARG A 209 -9.74 -6.78 -9.50
CA ARG A 209 -8.29 -7.03 -9.38
C ARG A 209 -7.53 -6.76 -10.68
N LYS A 210 -8.05 -7.22 -11.83
CA LYS A 210 -7.43 -7.01 -13.14
C LYS A 210 -7.41 -5.53 -13.56
N ALA A 211 -8.50 -4.80 -13.33
CA ALA A 211 -8.59 -3.38 -13.66
C ALA A 211 -7.64 -2.52 -12.81
N ILE A 212 -7.48 -2.85 -11.54
CA ILE A 212 -6.50 -2.22 -10.66
C ILE A 212 -5.08 -2.46 -11.18
N TYR A 213 -4.75 -3.71 -11.50
CA TYR A 213 -3.44 -4.08 -12.04
C TYR A 213 -3.10 -3.33 -13.33
N GLU A 214 -4.01 -3.33 -14.31
CA GLU A 214 -3.85 -2.63 -15.58
C GLU A 214 -3.64 -1.12 -15.36
N ARG A 215 -4.29 -0.53 -14.35
CA ARG A 215 -4.10 0.88 -14.03
C ARG A 215 -2.75 1.14 -13.37
N LEU A 216 -2.32 0.30 -12.44
CA LEU A 216 -1.00 0.42 -11.82
C LEU A 216 0.13 0.27 -12.85
N GLN A 217 -0.05 -0.56 -13.87
CA GLN A 217 0.91 -0.66 -14.98
C GLN A 217 1.03 0.63 -15.80
N LYS A 218 -0.08 1.34 -16.05
CA LYS A 218 -0.04 2.62 -16.79
C LYS A 218 0.77 3.68 -16.05
N ASP A 219 0.81 3.59 -14.73
CA ASP A 219 1.55 4.49 -13.87
C ASP A 219 3.07 4.21 -13.85
N PHE A 220 3.57 3.19 -14.59
CA PHE A 220 5.00 2.90 -14.77
C PHE A 220 5.74 3.89 -15.68
N SER A 221 5.02 4.62 -16.53
CA SER A 221 5.59 5.44 -17.61
C SER A 221 5.80 6.91 -17.24
N PHE A 222 5.68 7.26 -15.96
CA PHE A 222 5.90 8.60 -15.41
C PHE A 222 6.98 8.57 -14.33
#